data_AF-I4HVB4-F1
#
_entry.id   AF-I4HVB4-F1
#
_cell.length_a   1.000
_cell.length_b   1.000
_cell.length_c   1.000
_cell.angle_alpha   90.00
_cell.angle_beta   90.00
_cell.angle_gamma   90.00
#
_symmetry.space_group_name_H-M   'P 1'
#
loop_
_entity.id
_entity.type
_entity.pdbx_description
1 polymer ?
#
loop_
_entity_poly.entity_id
_entity_poly.type
_entity_poly.pdbx_seq_one_letter_code
_entity_poly.pdbx_strand_id
1 'polypeptide(L)' 'MPQALKAIYHSGTFILQTAYDLPEGTEVELFVKSPQIIPPKITDIAARQNFLRLLVERMQQNPIPSNAPQFTRDMLHERC' A
#
# COMPACT_ATOMS: atom_id res chain seq x y z
N MET A 1 -17.90 -13.25 23.86
CA MET A 1 -17.62 -13.17 22.42
C MET A 1 -16.33 -12.39 22.22
N PRO A 2 -15.40 -12.81 21.34
CA PRO A 2 -14.17 -12.08 21.12
C PRO A 2 -14.46 -10.72 20.47
N GLN A 3 -13.93 -9.65 21.05
CA GLN A 3 -14.07 -8.28 20.53
C GLN A 3 -12.76 -7.87 19.84
N ALA A 4 -12.84 -7.55 18.55
CA ALA A 4 -11.68 -7.11 17.80
C ALA A 4 -11.40 -5.61 18.08
N LEU A 5 -10.26 -5.33 18.69
CA LEU A 5 -9.77 -3.96 18.89
C LEU A 5 -8.81 -3.58 17.77
N LYS A 6 -8.91 -2.34 17.28
CA LYS A 6 -7.95 -1.81 16.29
C LYS A 6 -6.79 -1.15 17.01
N ALA A 7 -5.58 -1.54 16.64
CA ALA A 7 -4.35 -0.92 17.09
C ALA A 7 -3.43 -0.61 15.90
N ILE A 8 -2.55 0.38 16.10
CA ILE A 8 -1.45 0.68 15.19
C ILE A 8 -0.17 0.27 15.89
N TYR A 9 0.66 -0.50 15.19
CA TYR A 9 2.02 -0.79 15.66
C TYR A 9 2.92 0.40 15.37
N HIS A 10 3.49 0.98 16.42
CA HIS A 10 4.40 2.12 16.32
C HIS A 10 5.51 1.95 17.36
N SER A 11 6.76 1.98 16.90
CA SER A 11 7.95 2.00 17.77
C SER A 11 8.02 0.87 18.80
N GLY A 12 7.63 -0.35 18.43
CA GLY A 12 7.65 -1.49 19.35
C GLY A 12 6.38 -1.71 20.15
N THR A 13 5.38 -0.83 20.02
CA THR A 13 4.17 -0.84 20.87
C THR A 13 2.90 -0.85 20.01
N PHE A 14 1.87 -1.57 20.46
CA PHE A 14 0.53 -1.52 19.85
C PHE A 14 -0.29 -0.43 20.53
N ILE A 15 -0.62 0.62 19.79
CA ILE A 15 -1.41 1.76 20.26
C ILE A 15 -2.86 1.58 19.80
N LEU A 16 -3.79 1.42 20.74
CA LEU A 16 -5.22 1.32 20.44
C LEU A 16 -5.74 2.60 19.76
N GLN A 17 -6.55 2.44 18.71
CA GLN A 17 -7.18 3.59 18.03
C GLN A 17 -8.33 4.20 18.85
N THR A 18 -8.98 3.40 19.68
CA THR A 18 -10.07 3.83 20.56
C THR A 18 -9.72 3.39 21.98
N ALA A 19 -9.94 4.27 22.96
CA ALA A 19 -9.78 3.92 24.35
C ALA A 19 -10.66 2.70 24.68
N TYR A 20 -10.07 1.71 25.33
CA TYR A 20 -10.76 0.51 25.76
C TYR A 20 -10.21 0.12 27.12
N ASP A 21 -11.10 -0.01 28.10
CA ASP A 21 -10.72 -0.33 29.46
C ASP A 21 -10.54 -1.84 29.59
N LEU A 22 -9.28 -2.28 29.65
CA LEU A 22 -8.90 -3.68 29.71
C LEU A 22 -8.22 -3.93 31.08
N PRO A 23 -8.75 -4.84 31.91
CA PRO A 23 -8.13 -5.15 33.20
C PRO A 23 -6.68 -5.60 33.04
N GLU A 24 -5.84 -5.19 33.97
CA GLU A 24 -4.44 -5.62 33.98
C GLU A 24 -4.32 -7.14 34.07
N GLY A 25 -3.40 -7.73 33.29
CA GLY A 25 -3.22 -9.18 33.20
C GLY A 25 -4.18 -9.90 32.25
N THR A 26 -5.05 -9.17 31.53
CA THR A 26 -5.91 -9.80 30.51
C THR A 26 -5.07 -10.33 29.34
N GLU A 27 -5.19 -11.63 29.07
CA GLU A 27 -4.58 -12.25 27.89
C GLU A 27 -5.29 -11.80 26.60
N VAL A 28 -4.50 -11.49 25.57
CA VAL A 28 -5.01 -11.04 24.28
C VAL A 28 -4.30 -11.76 23.13
N GLU A 29 -5.03 -12.00 22.05
CA GLU A 29 -4.47 -12.49 20.79
C GLU A 29 -4.27 -11.33 19.83
N LEU A 30 -3.09 -11.28 19.18
CA LEU A 30 -2.76 -10.26 18.19
C LEU A 30 -2.86 -10.83 16.78
N PHE A 31 -3.68 -10.19 15.94
CA PHE A 31 -3.76 -10.49 14.53
C PHE A 31 -3.21 -9.33 13.69
N VAL A 32 -2.04 -9.52 13.09
CA VAL A 32 -1.41 -8.51 12.23
C VAL A 32 -1.98 -8.61 10.82
N LYS A 33 -2.73 -7.59 10.40
CA LYS A 33 -3.21 -7.49 9.02
C LYS A 33 -2.11 -6.92 8.14
N SER A 34 -1.54 -7.75 7.28
CA SER A 34 -0.67 -7.26 6.20
C SER A 34 -1.48 -6.39 5.24
N PRO A 35 -0.94 -5.25 4.76
CA PRO A 35 -1.62 -4.44 3.75
C PRO A 35 -1.82 -5.30 2.50
N GLN A 36 -3.07 -5.65 2.22
CA GLN A 36 -3.42 -6.23 0.93
C GLN A 36 -3.54 -5.08 -0.06
N ILE A 37 -2.48 -4.85 -0.83
CA ILE A 37 -2.55 -3.98 -2.00
C ILE A 37 -3.39 -4.71 -3.03
N ILE A 38 -4.70 -4.49 -3.00
CA ILE A 38 -5.61 -5.01 -4.01
C ILE A 38 -5.50 -4.06 -5.20
N PRO A 39 -4.94 -4.50 -6.34
CA PRO A 39 -4.86 -3.64 -7.52
C PRO A 39 -6.29 -3.28 -7.97
N PRO A 40 -6.52 -2.03 -8.40
CA PRO A 40 -7.83 -1.64 -8.94
C PRO A 40 -8.16 -2.53 -10.13
N LYS A 41 -9.29 -3.24 -10.05
CA LYS A 41 -9.73 -4.16 -11.10
C LYS A 41 -10.68 -3.42 -12.04
N ILE A 42 -10.24 -3.19 -13.27
CA ILE A 42 -11.13 -2.70 -14.34
C ILE A 42 -11.90 -3.91 -14.88
N THR A 43 -13.15 -4.06 -14.46
CA THR A 43 -14.02 -5.18 -14.84
C THR A 43 -14.65 -5.02 -16.22
N ASP A 44 -14.92 -3.78 -16.64
CA ASP A 44 -15.41 -3.48 -17.98
C ASP A 44 -14.29 -3.54 -19.02
N ILE A 45 -14.48 -4.35 -20.05
CA ILE A 45 -13.54 -4.56 -21.15
C ILE A 45 -13.34 -3.26 -21.94
N ALA A 46 -14.40 -2.49 -22.18
CA ALA A 46 -14.32 -1.23 -22.93
C ALA A 46 -13.54 -0.17 -22.15
N ALA A 47 -13.83 0.01 -20.85
CA ALA A 47 -13.05 0.85 -19.97
C ALA A 47 -11.57 0.43 -19.91
N ARG A 48 -11.29 -0.88 -19.88
CA ARG A 48 -9.91 -1.40 -19.86
C ARG A 48 -9.16 -1.07 -21.15
N GLN A 49 -9.79 -1.25 -22.31
CA GLN A 49 -9.18 -0.93 -23.60
C GLN A 49 -8.87 0.57 -23.73
N ASN A 50 -9.82 1.42 -23.34
CA ASN A 50 -9.62 2.87 -23.34
C ASN A 50 -8.50 3.30 -22.38
N PHE A 51 -8.45 2.72 -21.17
CA PHE A 51 -7.38 2.99 -20.21
C PHE A 51 -6.00 2.62 -20.78
N LEU A 52 -5.86 1.43 -21.37
CA LEU A 52 -4.59 0.97 -21.94
C LEU A 52 -4.14 1.86 -23.10
N ARG A 53 -5.06 2.28 -23.98
CA ARG A 53 -4.75 3.22 -25.06
C ARG A 53 -4.20 4.54 -24.52
N LEU A 54 -4.90 5.16 -23.56
CA LEU A 54 -4.48 6.42 -22.94
C LEU A 54 -3.17 6.30 -22.15
N LEU A 55 -2.88 5.13 -21.58
CA LEU A 55 -1.62 4.86 -20.90
C LEU A 55 -0.45 4.86 -21.90
N VAL A 56 -0.60 4.12 -23.00
CA VAL A 56 0.43 4.04 -24.05
C VAL A 56 0.68 5.40 -24.69
N GLU A 57 -0.37 6.14 -25.02
CA GLU A 57 -0.26 7.50 -25.58
C GLU A 57 0.57 8.42 -24.66
N ARG A 58 0.31 8.39 -23.35
CA ARG A 58 1.08 9.18 -22.38
C ARG A 58 2.54 8.75 -22.28
N MET A 59 2.82 7.46 -22.31
CA MET A 59 4.19 6.94 -22.28
C MET A 59 4.98 7.36 -23.53
N GLN A 60 4.33 7.36 -24.70
CA GLN A 60 4.94 7.79 -25.96
C GLN A 60 5.20 9.30 -25.99
N GLN A 61 4.34 10.10 -25.35
CA GLN A 61 4.52 11.55 -25.23
C GLN A 61 5.63 11.96 -24.25
N ASN A 62 6.04 11.05 -23.35
CA ASN A 62 7.11 11.30 -22.39
C ASN A 62 8.17 10.20 -22.46
N PRO A 63 8.91 10.10 -23.58
CA PRO A 63 9.96 9.09 -23.73
C PRO A 63 11.11 9.37 -22.77
N ILE A 64 11.76 8.32 -22.29
CA ILE A 64 12.99 8.46 -21.52
C ILE A 64 14.05 9.09 -22.44
N PRO A 65 14.65 10.24 -22.08
CA PRO A 65 15.70 10.86 -22.87
C PRO A 65 16.85 9.89 -23.14
N SER A 66 17.45 9.94 -24.32
CA SER A 66 18.58 9.07 -24.69
C SER A 66 19.82 9.25 -23.82
N ASN A 67 19.94 10.41 -23.16
CA ASN A 67 20.99 10.74 -22.21
C ASN A 67 20.57 10.52 -20.74
N ALA A 68 19.45 9.86 -20.48
CA ALA A 68 19.00 9.61 -19.13
C ALA A 68 19.99 8.71 -18.37
N PRO A 69 20.36 9.06 -17.13
CA PRO A 69 21.20 8.21 -16.29
C PRO A 69 20.48 6.89 -15.98
N GLN A 70 21.22 5.78 -16.07
CA GLN A 70 20.71 4.48 -15.65
C GLN A 70 20.84 4.35 -14.13
N PHE A 71 19.70 4.23 -13.44
CA PHE A 71 19.70 3.98 -12.01
C PHE A 71 19.51 2.50 -11.71
N THR A 72 20.30 2.01 -10.77
CA THR A 72 20.02 0.74 -10.12
C THR A 72 18.82 0.88 -9.20
N ARG A 73 18.23 -0.24 -8.79
CA ARG A 73 17.11 -0.26 -7.85
C ARG A 73 17.43 0.51 -6.57
N ASP A 74 18.62 0.32 -6.02
CA ASP A 74 19.02 0.94 -4.75
C ASP A 74 19.20 2.46 -4.92
N MET A 75 19.77 2.91 -6.04
CA MET A 75 19.87 4.34 -6.37
C MET A 75 18.51 5.04 -6.53
N LEU A 76 17.47 4.33 -6.97
CA LEU A 76 16.11 4.86 -7.01
C LEU A 76 15.52 4.98 -5.59
N HIS A 77 15.78 4.01 -4.73
CA HIS A 77 15.26 3.99 -3.37
C HIS A 77 15.84 5.11 -2.50
N GLU A 78 17.12 5.46 -2.68
CA GLU A 78 17.79 6.54 -1.94
C GLU A 78 17.30 7.95 -2.31
N ARG A 79 16.52 8.09 -3.40
CA ARG A 79 16.03 9.37 -3.92
C ARG A 79 14.58 9.68 -3.56
N CYS A 80 13.90 8.76 -2.90
CA CYS A 80 12.49 8.86 -2.48
C CYS A 80 12.36 9.44 -1.08
#